data_AF-A0A957M6D1-F1
#
_entry.id   AF-A0A957M6D1-F1
#
_cell.length_a   1.000
_cell.length_b   1.000
_cell.length_c   1.000
_cell.angle_alpha   90.00
_cell.angle_beta   90.00
_cell.angle_gamma   90.00
#
_symmetry.space_group_name_H-M   'P 1'
#
loop_
_entity.id
_entity.type
_entity.pdbx_description
1 polymer ?
#
loop_
_entity_poly.entity_id
_entity_poly.type
_entity_poly.pdbx_seq_one_letter_code
_entity_poly.pdbx_strand_id
1 'polypeptide(L)'
;HGLNREIKQRLRLFAEHKADTLFAYNQTQRKRPVPGIVLMIDNFVELYKHAPALVESHLFPLLARSSGAGIAVVATNNTRSGLPVAVLNYFNNQLTFRHSDPDVYFDILGKRVPVFGVLPGRGYLRVSGARPLVLQAALPLDAGLPAPDMESPGVSSLDDLIGKMASASARLNQAAPALLPDPVAALPLSPPLASLMQEIWDRAEPPRGTTALIGVDQELQPALIELSEDSTHWQVLGPRRSGKTTLLRNLVLSLAERFSPEEVAFV
;
A
#
# COMPACT_ATOMS: atom_id res chain seq x y z
N HIS A 1 5.11 -4.52 -0.67
CA HIS A 1 6.20 -4.23 -1.63
C HIS A 1 5.86 -3.09 -2.60
N GLY A 2 4.67 -3.05 -3.22
CA GLY A 2 4.25 -1.96 -4.13
C GLY A 2 4.41 -0.54 -3.55
N LEU A 3 3.91 -0.25 -2.35
CA LEU A 3 4.00 1.09 -1.74
C LEU A 3 5.45 1.57 -1.51
N ASN A 4 6.36 0.66 -1.14
CA ASN A 4 7.78 1.04 -0.97
C ASN A 4 8.45 1.40 -2.30
N ARG A 5 8.03 0.77 -3.40
CA ARG A 5 8.46 1.16 -4.75
C ARG A 5 7.88 2.51 -5.13
N GLU A 6 6.58 2.70 -4.91
CA GLU A 6 5.89 3.96 -5.19
C GLU A 6 6.57 5.14 -4.48
N ILE A 7 6.92 4.98 -3.19
CA ILE A 7 7.70 5.98 -2.45
C ILE A 7 9.01 6.29 -3.15
N LYS A 8 9.80 5.27 -3.53
CA LYS A 8 11.09 5.48 -4.20
C LYS A 8 10.93 6.20 -5.54
N GLN A 9 9.93 5.83 -6.33
CA GLN A 9 9.64 6.45 -7.62
C GLN A 9 9.21 7.91 -7.47
N ARG A 10 8.29 8.20 -6.54
CA ARG A 10 7.83 9.58 -6.27
C ARG A 10 8.95 10.47 -5.76
N LEU A 11 9.77 9.99 -4.82
CA LEU A 11 10.89 10.77 -4.31
C LEU A 11 11.90 11.13 -5.41
N ARG A 12 12.19 10.21 -6.35
CA ARG A 12 13.02 10.50 -7.52
C ARG A 12 12.36 11.53 -8.44
N LEU A 13 11.09 11.30 -8.80
CA LEU A 13 10.31 12.20 -9.66
C LEU A 13 10.25 13.63 -9.10
N PHE A 14 10.04 13.77 -7.80
CA PHE A 14 9.97 15.07 -7.15
C PHE A 14 11.34 15.75 -7.12
N ALA A 15 12.41 14.99 -6.83
CA ALA A 15 13.77 15.51 -6.86
C ALA A 15 14.20 16.01 -8.25
N GLU A 16 13.86 15.29 -9.33
CA GLU A 16 14.10 15.71 -10.72
C GLU A 16 13.46 17.07 -11.05
N HIS A 17 12.33 17.37 -10.41
CA HIS A 17 11.58 18.61 -10.58
C HIS A 17 11.82 19.64 -9.47
N LYS A 18 12.84 19.43 -8.61
CA LYS A 18 13.20 20.30 -7.48
C LYS A 18 12.02 20.58 -6.54
N ALA A 19 11.18 19.57 -6.32
CA ALA A 19 10.07 19.62 -5.38
C ALA A 19 10.36 18.73 -4.18
N ASP A 20 10.18 19.27 -2.97
CA ASP A 20 10.40 18.52 -1.73
C ASP A 20 9.14 17.82 -1.20
N THR A 21 7.98 18.15 -1.78
CA THR A 21 6.68 17.59 -1.39
C THR A 21 5.77 17.40 -2.60
N LEU A 22 4.79 16.52 -2.47
CA LEU A 22 3.72 16.36 -3.46
C LEU A 22 3.01 17.68 -3.78
N PHE A 23 2.78 18.53 -2.77
CA PHE A 23 2.10 19.81 -2.95
C PHE A 23 2.94 20.76 -3.80
N ALA A 24 4.24 20.87 -3.52
CA ALA A 24 5.17 21.66 -4.33
C ALA A 24 5.28 21.11 -5.76
N TYR A 25 5.33 19.79 -5.91
CA TYR A 25 5.36 19.13 -7.22
C TYR A 25 4.10 19.46 -8.04
N ASN A 26 2.91 19.25 -7.47
CA ASN A 26 1.64 19.46 -8.17
C ASN A 26 1.37 20.95 -8.51
N GLN A 27 1.93 21.89 -7.73
CA GLN A 27 1.84 23.31 -8.06
C GLN A 27 2.62 23.68 -9.32
N THR A 28 3.79 23.06 -9.53
CA THR A 28 4.65 23.31 -10.69
C THR A 28 4.23 22.48 -11.90
N GLN A 29 3.89 21.21 -11.69
CA GLN A 29 3.49 20.24 -12.73
C GLN A 29 1.97 20.18 -12.93
N ARG A 30 1.33 21.34 -13.14
CA ARG A 30 -0.15 21.44 -13.26
C ARG A 30 -0.75 20.62 -14.40
N LYS A 31 0.02 20.35 -15.45
CA LYS A 31 -0.44 19.54 -16.61
C LYS A 31 -0.37 18.03 -16.36
N ARG A 32 0.42 17.59 -15.37
CA ARG A 32 0.62 16.17 -15.02
C ARG A 32 0.72 16.02 -13.50
N PRO A 33 -0.34 16.37 -12.74
CA PRO A 33 -0.33 16.21 -11.30
C PRO A 33 -0.33 14.72 -10.94
N VAL A 34 0.23 14.41 -9.78
CA VAL A 34 0.21 13.07 -9.19
C VAL A 34 -0.81 13.07 -8.05
N PRO A 35 -1.67 12.03 -7.91
CA PRO A 35 -2.62 11.96 -6.81
C PRO A 35 -1.92 11.67 -5.47
N GLY A 36 -2.42 12.27 -4.40
CA GLY A 36 -2.03 11.87 -3.04
C GLY A 36 -2.57 10.49 -2.70
N ILE A 37 -1.81 9.72 -1.92
CA ILE A 37 -2.23 8.38 -1.46
C ILE A 37 -2.59 8.47 0.02
N VAL A 38 -3.72 7.88 0.41
CA VAL A 38 -4.09 7.71 1.82
C VAL A 38 -4.09 6.23 2.15
N LEU A 39 -3.12 5.79 2.96
CA LEU A 39 -3.07 4.43 3.49
C LEU A 39 -3.87 4.38 4.80
N MET A 40 -4.98 3.64 4.79
CA MET A 40 -5.80 3.41 5.96
C MET A 40 -5.46 2.05 6.59
N ILE A 41 -5.16 2.05 7.88
CA ILE A 41 -4.83 0.84 8.65
C ILE A 41 -5.82 0.75 9.80
N ASP A 42 -6.65 -0.29 9.77
CA ASP A 42 -7.55 -0.56 10.89
C ASP A 42 -6.83 -1.38 11.97
N ASN A 43 -6.91 -0.92 13.21
CA ASN A 43 -6.33 -1.54 14.40
C ASN A 43 -4.82 -1.86 14.29
N PHE A 44 -4.01 -0.81 14.13
CA PHE A 44 -2.57 -0.96 13.84
C PHE A 44 -1.77 -1.68 14.94
N VAL A 45 -2.13 -1.49 16.22
CA VAL A 45 -1.54 -2.24 17.35
C VAL A 45 -1.72 -3.75 17.16
N GLU A 46 -2.91 -4.19 16.73
CA GLU A 46 -3.19 -5.61 16.58
C GLU A 46 -2.47 -6.21 15.38
N LEU A 47 -2.38 -5.45 14.27
CA LEU A 47 -1.54 -5.80 13.13
C LEU A 47 -0.07 -6.01 13.55
N TYR A 48 0.47 -5.11 14.39
CA TYR A 48 1.84 -5.23 14.86
C TYR A 48 2.08 -6.46 15.73
N LYS A 49 1.13 -6.83 16.60
CA LYS A 49 1.23 -8.05 17.42
C LYS A 49 1.26 -9.32 16.58
N HIS A 50 0.42 -9.40 15.55
CA HIS A 50 0.30 -10.61 14.73
C HIS A 50 1.42 -10.75 13.69
N ALA A 51 1.96 -9.63 13.18
CA ALA A 51 2.96 -9.64 12.12
C ALA A 51 4.10 -8.63 12.38
N PRO A 52 4.84 -8.74 13.50
CA PRO A 52 5.84 -7.75 13.89
C PRO A 52 6.93 -7.57 12.83
N ALA A 53 7.43 -8.69 12.27
CA ALA A 53 8.45 -8.67 11.23
C ALA A 53 7.99 -7.90 9.98
N LEU A 54 6.73 -8.07 9.53
CA LEU A 54 6.16 -7.36 8.38
C LEU A 54 6.10 -5.85 8.65
N VAL A 55 5.62 -5.47 9.83
CA VAL A 55 5.45 -4.07 10.22
C VAL A 55 6.82 -3.38 10.34
N GLU A 56 7.78 -4.01 10.99
CA GLU A 56 9.13 -3.46 11.20
C GLU A 56 9.91 -3.34 9.90
N SER A 57 9.89 -4.36 9.04
CA SER A 57 10.68 -4.37 7.81
C SER A 57 10.06 -3.54 6.69
N HIS A 58 8.73 -3.35 6.69
CA HIS A 58 8.04 -2.67 5.59
C HIS A 58 7.25 -1.43 5.99
N LEU A 59 6.47 -1.46 7.07
CA LEU A 59 5.60 -0.33 7.43
C LEU A 59 6.35 0.79 8.16
N PHE A 60 7.30 0.49 9.05
CA PHE A 60 8.07 1.54 9.72
C PHE A 60 8.93 2.36 8.74
N PRO A 61 9.68 1.74 7.81
CA PRO A 61 10.40 2.49 6.78
C PRO A 61 9.47 3.30 5.86
N LEU A 62 8.27 2.76 5.59
CA LEU A 62 7.23 3.46 4.83
C LEU A 62 6.76 4.71 5.58
N LEU A 63 6.41 4.61 6.87
CA LEU A 63 5.98 5.74 7.70
C LEU A 63 7.03 6.86 7.73
N ALA A 64 8.31 6.51 7.80
CA ALA A 64 9.40 7.49 7.82
C ALA A 64 9.51 8.32 6.53
N ARG A 65 9.09 7.77 5.38
CA ARG A 65 9.28 8.37 4.04
C ARG A 65 7.97 8.81 3.38
N SER A 66 6.83 8.46 3.96
CA SER A 66 5.50 8.63 3.39
C SER A 66 5.17 10.09 3.11
N SER A 67 5.48 11.00 4.05
CA SER A 67 5.16 12.42 3.97
C SER A 67 5.80 13.11 2.76
N GLY A 68 7.10 12.89 2.52
CA GLY A 68 7.82 13.43 1.36
C GLY A 68 7.31 12.88 0.03
N ALA A 69 6.85 11.63 0.02
CA ALA A 69 6.25 10.99 -1.16
C ALA A 69 4.76 11.36 -1.38
N GLY A 70 4.16 12.19 -0.53
CA GLY A 70 2.74 12.54 -0.63
C GLY A 70 1.80 11.39 -0.27
N ILE A 71 2.24 10.51 0.63
CA ILE A 71 1.47 9.40 1.17
C ILE A 71 1.11 9.75 2.62
N ALA A 72 -0.18 9.90 2.90
CA ALA A 72 -0.70 10.06 4.26
C ALA A 72 -1.06 8.68 4.83
N VAL A 73 -0.79 8.47 6.12
CA VAL A 73 -1.18 7.24 6.82
C VAL A 73 -2.19 7.59 7.91
N VAL A 74 -3.34 6.92 7.88
CA VAL A 74 -4.40 7.03 8.88
C VAL A 74 -4.53 5.66 9.54
N ALA A 75 -4.26 5.60 10.85
CA ALA A 75 -4.32 4.37 11.62
C ALA A 75 -5.33 4.51 12.77
N THR A 76 -6.20 3.52 12.93
CA THR A 76 -7.07 3.40 14.11
C THR A 76 -6.41 2.46 15.12
N ASN A 77 -6.68 2.69 16.41
CA ASN A 77 -6.23 1.82 17.50
C ASN A 77 -7.21 1.91 18.67
N ASN A 78 -7.41 0.80 19.37
CA ASN A 78 -8.19 0.78 20.63
C ASN A 78 -7.37 1.31 21.82
N THR A 79 -6.05 1.15 21.76
CA THR A 79 -5.09 1.59 22.78
C THR A 79 -3.85 2.17 22.11
N ARG A 80 -3.09 3.00 22.84
CA ARG A 80 -1.73 3.38 22.43
C ARG A 80 -0.67 2.41 22.89
N SER A 81 -0.96 1.58 23.88
CA SER A 81 -0.02 0.57 24.37
C SER A 81 0.24 -0.47 23.29
N GLY A 82 1.51 -0.83 23.11
CA GLY A 82 1.92 -1.88 22.16
C GLY A 82 2.65 -1.37 20.91
N LEU A 83 2.71 -0.07 20.65
CA LEU A 83 3.57 0.49 19.59
C LEU A 83 4.83 1.15 20.16
N PRO A 84 5.99 1.05 19.50
CA PRO A 84 7.18 1.80 19.88
C PRO A 84 6.96 3.32 19.82
N VAL A 85 7.55 4.07 20.76
CA VAL A 85 7.44 5.54 20.82
C VAL A 85 7.87 6.21 19.50
N ALA A 86 8.92 5.70 18.87
CA ALA A 86 9.39 6.19 17.57
C ALA A 86 8.30 6.14 16.49
N VAL A 87 7.41 5.15 16.55
CA VAL A 87 6.30 4.97 15.59
C VAL A 87 5.18 5.94 15.90
N LEU A 88 4.84 6.10 17.20
CA LEU A 88 3.81 7.04 17.65
C LEU A 88 4.14 8.49 17.26
N ASN A 89 5.43 8.85 17.20
CA ASN A 89 5.89 10.18 16.79
C ASN A 89 5.61 10.54 15.32
N TYR A 90 5.29 9.57 14.45
CA TYR A 90 4.81 9.87 13.10
C TYR A 90 3.35 10.37 13.09
N PHE A 91 2.58 10.04 14.12
CA PHE A 91 1.17 10.40 14.25
C PHE A 91 0.99 11.67 15.09
N ASN A 92 1.49 12.80 14.59
CA ASN A 92 1.43 14.09 15.30
C ASN A 92 0.02 14.72 15.33
N ASN A 93 -0.81 14.39 14.34
CA ASN A 93 -2.23 14.75 14.31
C ASN A 93 -3.03 13.58 14.85
N GLN A 94 -3.90 13.84 15.82
CA GLN A 94 -4.53 12.79 16.61
C GLN A 94 -5.99 13.12 16.86
N LEU A 95 -6.82 12.11 16.67
CA LEU A 95 -8.23 12.11 17.01
C LEU A 95 -8.45 11.04 18.07
N THR A 96 -9.20 11.38 19.11
CA THR A 96 -9.58 10.44 20.17
C THR A 96 -11.07 10.59 20.43
N PHE A 97 -11.79 9.47 20.49
CA PHE A 97 -13.17 9.44 20.98
C PHE A 97 -13.18 9.31 22.51
N ARG A 98 -14.36 9.11 23.07
CA ARG A 98 -14.51 8.97 24.51
C ARG A 98 -13.70 7.79 25.07
N HIS A 99 -12.83 8.09 26.03
CA HIS A 99 -12.22 7.13 26.95
C HIS A 99 -12.85 7.20 28.33
N SER A 100 -12.93 6.07 29.02
CA SER A 100 -13.36 5.96 30.43
C SER A 100 -12.33 6.54 31.39
N ASP A 101 -11.05 6.41 31.05
CA ASP A 101 -9.92 6.87 31.85
C ASP A 101 -9.47 8.29 31.43
N PRO A 102 -9.49 9.28 32.34
CA PRO A 102 -9.01 10.63 32.08
C PRO A 102 -7.53 10.73 31.69
N ASP A 103 -6.66 9.83 32.19
CA ASP A 103 -5.22 9.91 31.95
C ASP A 103 -4.86 9.53 30.52
N VAL A 104 -5.68 8.69 29.87
CA VAL A 104 -5.57 8.37 28.44
C VAL A 104 -5.67 9.63 27.58
N TYR A 105 -6.51 10.61 27.95
CA TYR A 105 -6.56 11.86 27.20
C TYR A 105 -5.27 12.67 27.33
N PHE A 106 -4.61 12.62 28.49
CA PHE A 106 -3.34 13.31 28.68
C PHE A 106 -2.24 12.67 27.82
N ASP A 107 -2.16 11.34 27.82
CA ASP A 107 -1.22 10.59 26.96
C ASP A 107 -1.50 10.82 25.48
N ILE A 108 -2.78 10.99 25.13
CA ILE A 108 -3.18 11.26 23.76
C ILE A 108 -2.84 12.69 23.37
N LEU A 109 -3.41 13.66 24.07
CA LEU A 109 -3.47 15.05 23.64
C LEU A 109 -2.32 15.90 24.20
N GLY A 110 -1.54 15.36 25.14
CA GLY A 110 -0.52 16.08 25.91
C GLY A 110 -1.10 17.14 26.86
N LYS A 111 -2.43 17.14 27.05
CA LYS A 111 -3.16 18.15 27.85
C LYS A 111 -4.35 17.51 28.52
N ARG A 112 -4.65 17.94 29.75
CA ARG A 112 -5.90 17.60 30.42
C ARG A 112 -7.07 18.28 29.71
N VAL A 113 -8.14 17.54 29.48
CA VAL A 113 -9.35 18.02 28.80
C VAL A 113 -10.58 17.54 29.56
N PRO A 114 -11.72 18.25 29.44
CA PRO A 114 -12.98 17.80 30.03
C PRO A 114 -13.41 16.42 29.51
N VAL A 115 -13.91 15.57 30.41
CA VAL A 115 -14.52 14.29 30.04
C VAL A 115 -15.98 14.51 29.69
N PHE A 116 -16.42 13.95 28.57
CA PHE A 116 -17.83 14.01 28.14
C PHE A 116 -18.61 12.76 28.60
N GLY A 117 -19.93 12.92 28.68
CA GLY A 117 -20.87 11.80 28.84
C GLY A 117 -20.85 10.83 27.65
N VAL A 118 -21.63 9.76 27.72
CA VAL A 118 -21.71 8.74 26.67
C VAL A 118 -22.39 9.35 25.44
N LEU A 119 -21.61 9.76 24.44
CA LEU A 119 -22.13 10.15 23.14
C LEU A 119 -21.21 9.62 22.03
N PRO A 120 -21.64 8.58 21.26
CA PRO A 120 -20.88 8.06 20.14
C PRO A 120 -20.49 9.15 19.13
N GLY A 121 -19.28 9.06 18.58
CA GLY A 121 -18.73 10.06 17.66
C GLY A 121 -18.23 11.35 18.32
N ARG A 122 -18.46 11.57 19.62
CA ARG A 122 -17.88 12.71 20.34
C ARG A 122 -16.42 12.46 20.72
N GLY A 123 -15.57 13.45 20.50
CA GLY A 123 -14.14 13.33 20.77
C GLY A 123 -13.36 14.63 20.77
N TYR A 124 -12.04 14.50 20.76
CA TYR A 124 -11.09 15.61 20.60
C TYR A 124 -10.21 15.42 19.36
N LEU A 125 -9.95 16.52 18.66
CA LEU A 125 -9.03 16.61 17.54
C LEU A 125 -7.85 17.49 17.95
N ARG A 126 -6.64 16.94 17.88
CA ARG A 126 -5.39 17.68 18.02
C ARG A 126 -4.65 17.69 16.69
N VAL A 127 -4.55 18.86 16.09
CA VAL A 127 -3.63 19.10 14.98
C VAL A 127 -2.30 19.60 15.56
N SER A 128 -1.18 19.20 14.97
CA SER A 128 0.16 19.57 15.42
C SER A 128 0.27 21.08 15.70
N GLY A 129 0.77 21.44 16.87
CA GLY A 129 0.92 22.83 17.32
C GLY A 129 -0.36 23.52 17.82
N ALA A 130 -1.54 22.92 17.66
CA ALA A 130 -2.82 23.51 18.06
C ALA A 130 -3.34 22.99 19.41
N ARG A 131 -4.30 23.72 20.01
CA ARG A 131 -5.06 23.23 21.17
C ARG A 131 -6.07 22.15 20.72
N PRO A 132 -6.36 21.12 21.54
CA PRO A 132 -7.40 20.15 21.23
C PRO A 132 -8.76 20.82 21.03
N LEU A 133 -9.44 20.46 19.95
CA LEU A 133 -10.79 20.93 19.61
C LEU A 133 -11.80 19.82 19.86
N VAL A 134 -12.96 20.18 20.44
CA VAL A 134 -14.08 19.25 20.58
C VAL A 134 -14.67 18.97 19.21
N LEU A 135 -14.96 17.72 18.91
CA LEU A 135 -15.61 17.30 17.67
C LEU A 135 -16.79 16.37 17.93
N GLN A 136 -17.73 16.38 16.98
CA GLN A 136 -18.75 15.36 16.81
C GLN A 136 -18.59 14.81 15.39
N ALA A 137 -18.26 13.53 15.27
CA ALA A 137 -18.10 12.89 13.97
C ALA A 137 -19.44 12.80 13.25
N ALA A 138 -19.43 13.14 11.96
CA ALA A 138 -20.59 12.94 11.09
C ALA A 138 -20.71 11.45 10.73
N LEU A 139 -21.95 10.99 10.52
CA LEU A 139 -22.18 9.67 9.98
C LEU A 139 -21.95 9.67 8.46
N PRO A 140 -21.38 8.60 7.88
CA PRO A 140 -21.16 8.51 6.44
C PRO A 140 -22.46 8.34 5.63
N LEU A 141 -23.54 7.95 6.32
CA LEU A 141 -24.88 7.86 5.78
C LEU A 141 -25.83 8.64 6.67
N ASP A 142 -26.89 9.19 6.07
CA ASP A 142 -28.09 9.66 6.78
C ASP A 142 -28.85 8.46 7.36
N ALA A 143 -28.20 7.70 8.23
CA ALA A 143 -28.89 6.80 9.12
C ALA A 143 -29.50 7.71 10.18
N GLY A 144 -30.80 7.97 10.10
CA GLY A 144 -31.53 8.53 11.23
C GLY A 144 -31.11 7.75 12.47
N LEU A 145 -30.46 8.42 13.42
CA LEU A 145 -29.94 7.77 14.62
C LEU A 145 -31.11 7.01 15.27
N PRO A 146 -30.99 5.69 15.52
CA PRO A 146 -31.91 5.08 16.46
C PRO A 146 -31.78 5.82 17.79
N ALA A 147 -32.91 6.11 18.42
CA ALA A 147 -32.95 6.58 19.79
C ALA A 147 -32.08 5.62 20.67
N PRO A 148 -31.44 6.11 21.75
CA PRO A 148 -30.43 5.38 22.54
C PRO A 148 -30.87 4.03 23.13
N ASP A 149 -32.09 3.59 22.87
CA ASP A 149 -32.83 2.44 23.37
C ASP A 149 -33.31 1.47 22.28
N MET A 150 -32.99 1.69 20.99
CA MET A 150 -33.40 0.80 19.89
C MET A 150 -32.22 0.00 19.32
N GLU A 151 -32.34 -1.33 19.28
CA GLU A 151 -31.39 -2.23 18.60
C GLU A 151 -31.20 -1.83 17.13
N SER A 152 -29.93 -1.73 16.72
CA SER A 152 -29.49 -1.15 15.44
C SER A 152 -30.21 -1.70 14.20
N PRO A 153 -30.48 -0.88 13.16
CA PRO A 153 -30.77 -1.36 11.82
C PRO A 153 -29.47 -1.90 11.20
N GLY A 154 -29.14 -3.16 11.52
CA GLY A 154 -27.82 -3.75 11.32
C GLY A 154 -27.49 -4.28 9.92
N VAL A 155 -28.33 -4.09 8.91
CA VAL A 155 -28.06 -4.66 7.56
C VAL A 155 -28.31 -3.67 6.42
N SER A 156 -29.32 -2.78 6.49
CA SER A 156 -29.61 -1.87 5.36
C SER A 156 -28.55 -0.78 5.16
N SER A 157 -27.78 -0.44 6.19
CA SER A 157 -26.79 0.66 6.12
C SER A 157 -25.49 0.27 5.40
N LEU A 158 -25.07 -1.00 5.40
CA LEU A 158 -23.85 -1.40 4.73
C LEU A 158 -24.03 -1.45 3.21
N ASP A 159 -25.15 -2.01 2.73
CA ASP A 159 -25.49 -2.05 1.31
C ASP A 159 -25.67 -0.64 0.74
N ASP A 160 -26.31 0.26 1.49
CA ASP A 160 -26.43 1.67 1.12
C ASP A 160 -25.05 2.35 1.02
N LEU A 161 -24.14 2.06 1.95
CA LEU A 161 -22.78 2.58 1.92
C LEU A 161 -22.03 2.07 0.69
N ILE A 162 -22.10 0.75 0.43
CA ILE A 162 -21.49 0.12 -0.75
C ILE A 162 -22.06 0.73 -2.02
N GLY A 163 -23.38 0.91 -2.12
CA GLY A 163 -24.05 1.51 -3.27
C GLY A 163 -23.62 2.97 -3.51
N LYS A 164 -23.54 3.79 -2.46
CA LYS A 164 -23.05 5.17 -2.56
C LYS A 164 -21.57 5.23 -2.93
N MET A 165 -20.72 4.36 -2.37
CA MET A 165 -19.30 4.26 -2.72
C MET A 165 -19.10 3.83 -4.17
N ALA A 166 -19.83 2.80 -4.63
CA ALA A 166 -19.78 2.34 -6.01
C ALA A 166 -20.22 3.45 -6.99
N SER A 167 -21.29 4.17 -6.67
CA SER A 167 -21.78 5.30 -7.46
C SER A 167 -20.81 6.48 -7.49
N ALA A 168 -20.11 6.76 -6.38
CA ALA A 168 -19.06 7.77 -6.35
C ALA A 168 -17.84 7.34 -7.20
N SER A 169 -17.43 6.08 -7.08
CA SER A 169 -16.34 5.50 -7.89
C SER A 169 -16.66 5.54 -9.38
N ALA A 170 -17.87 5.14 -9.78
CA ALA A 170 -18.30 5.17 -11.19
C ALA A 170 -18.29 6.59 -11.77
N ARG A 171 -18.74 7.59 -10.99
CA ARG A 171 -18.69 9.01 -11.39
C ARG A 171 -17.24 9.50 -11.59
N LEU A 172 -16.33 9.12 -10.68
CA LEU A 172 -14.91 9.44 -10.81
C LEU A 172 -14.28 8.77 -12.03
N ASN A 173 -14.61 7.50 -12.27
CA ASN A 173 -14.11 6.76 -13.44
C ASN A 173 -14.55 7.42 -14.76
N GLN A 174 -15.79 7.90 -14.84
CA GLN A 174 -16.30 8.61 -16.03
C GLN A 174 -15.64 9.99 -16.21
N ALA A 175 -15.45 10.73 -15.13
CA ALA A 175 -14.91 12.09 -15.19
C ALA A 175 -13.38 12.12 -15.42
N ALA A 176 -12.65 11.15 -14.88
CA ALA A 176 -11.19 11.10 -14.92
C ALA A 176 -10.67 9.67 -14.69
N PRO A 177 -10.72 8.79 -15.71
CA PRO A 177 -10.30 7.39 -15.58
C PRO A 177 -8.83 7.25 -15.16
N ALA A 178 -7.99 8.23 -15.49
CA ALA A 178 -6.57 8.27 -15.10
C ALA A 178 -6.31 8.58 -13.60
N LEU A 179 -7.34 8.88 -12.81
CA LEU A 179 -7.21 9.16 -11.37
C LEU A 179 -7.54 7.96 -10.47
N LEU A 180 -8.02 6.86 -11.03
CA LEU A 180 -8.23 5.65 -10.23
C LEU A 180 -6.87 5.06 -9.84
N PRO A 181 -6.67 4.70 -8.55
CA PRO A 181 -5.46 4.02 -8.14
C PRO A 181 -5.39 2.65 -8.82
N ASP A 182 -4.20 2.27 -9.27
CA ASP A 182 -3.97 0.91 -9.76
C ASP A 182 -4.29 -0.09 -8.63
N PRO A 183 -4.99 -1.19 -8.94
CA PRO A 183 -5.23 -2.23 -7.95
C PRO A 183 -3.90 -2.77 -7.45
N VAL A 184 -3.85 -3.10 -6.15
CA VAL A 184 -2.67 -3.75 -5.58
C VAL A 184 -2.53 -5.14 -6.22
N ALA A 185 -1.62 -5.26 -7.17
CA ALA A 185 -1.36 -6.52 -7.85
C ALA A 185 -0.69 -7.51 -6.89
N ALA A 186 -1.22 -8.73 -6.85
CA ALA A 186 -0.62 -9.85 -6.13
C ALA A 186 0.27 -10.67 -7.08
N LEU A 187 1.19 -11.45 -6.50
CA LEU A 187 1.96 -12.42 -7.27
C LEU A 187 0.99 -13.36 -8.00
N PRO A 188 1.01 -13.41 -9.35
CA PRO A 188 0.08 -14.25 -10.09
C PRO A 188 0.32 -15.71 -9.78
N LEU A 189 -0.77 -16.48 -9.60
CA LEU A 189 -0.68 -17.92 -9.33
C LEU A 189 -0.10 -18.70 -10.52
N SER A 190 -0.31 -18.21 -11.73
CA SER A 190 0.15 -18.83 -12.97
C SER A 190 0.42 -17.76 -14.04
N PRO A 191 1.54 -17.03 -13.96
CA PRO A 191 1.87 -16.04 -14.98
C PRO A 191 2.14 -16.72 -16.33
N PRO A 192 1.47 -16.30 -17.42
CA PRO A 192 1.72 -16.83 -18.75
C PRO A 192 3.09 -16.37 -19.25
N LEU A 193 3.99 -17.32 -19.52
CA LEU A 193 5.36 -17.05 -19.96
C LEU A 193 5.39 -16.16 -21.19
N ALA A 194 4.59 -16.46 -22.23
CA ALA A 194 4.58 -15.70 -23.47
C ALA A 194 4.25 -14.21 -23.28
N SER A 195 3.26 -13.88 -22.43
CA SER A 195 2.90 -12.49 -22.15
C SER A 195 4.00 -11.75 -21.39
N LEU A 196 4.63 -12.42 -20.43
CA LEU A 196 5.79 -11.84 -19.73
C LEU A 196 6.95 -11.63 -20.70
N MET A 197 7.18 -12.58 -21.61
CA MET A 197 8.25 -12.46 -22.59
C MET A 197 8.04 -11.28 -23.51
N GLN A 198 6.84 -11.11 -24.05
CA GLN A 198 6.53 -9.94 -24.85
C GLN A 198 6.79 -8.64 -24.08
N GLU A 199 6.30 -8.54 -22.84
CA GLU A 199 6.47 -7.32 -22.02
C GLU A 199 7.93 -6.98 -21.72
N ILE A 200 8.79 -7.99 -21.51
CA ILE A 200 10.17 -7.78 -21.10
C ILE A 200 11.08 -7.53 -22.29
N TRP A 201 10.85 -8.22 -23.41
CA TRP A 201 11.68 -8.10 -24.60
C TRP A 201 11.35 -6.84 -25.40
N ASP A 202 10.12 -6.32 -25.30
CA ASP A 202 9.70 -5.06 -25.93
C ASP A 202 10.16 -3.81 -25.15
N ARG A 203 10.88 -3.96 -24.03
CA ARG A 203 11.39 -2.82 -23.24
C ARG A 203 12.45 -2.05 -24.02
N ALA A 204 12.53 -0.74 -23.76
CA ALA A 204 13.56 0.14 -24.35
C ALA A 204 14.99 -0.36 -24.06
N GLU A 205 15.19 -0.98 -22.90
CA GLU A 205 16.43 -1.64 -22.51
C GLU A 205 16.11 -3.08 -22.09
N PRO A 206 16.11 -4.05 -23.03
CA PRO A 206 15.87 -5.44 -22.71
C PRO A 206 17.09 -6.04 -21.97
N PRO A 207 16.89 -7.14 -21.21
CA PRO A 207 18.00 -7.85 -20.56
C PRO A 207 19.11 -8.21 -21.55
N ARG A 208 20.35 -7.89 -21.19
CA ARG A 208 21.54 -8.18 -22.00
C ARG A 208 22.15 -9.53 -21.60
N GLY A 209 23.04 -10.05 -22.45
CA GLY A 209 23.68 -11.35 -22.24
C GLY A 209 22.73 -12.52 -22.51
N THR A 210 23.18 -13.72 -22.14
CA THR A 210 22.46 -14.99 -22.34
C THR A 210 21.49 -15.21 -21.18
N THR A 211 20.30 -14.60 -21.28
CA THR A 211 19.33 -14.55 -20.19
C THR A 211 18.04 -15.29 -20.54
N ALA A 212 17.51 -16.03 -19.57
CA ALA A 212 16.22 -16.71 -19.65
C ALA A 212 15.25 -16.15 -18.59
N LEU A 213 14.02 -15.83 -18.98
CA LEU A 213 12.92 -15.56 -18.07
C LEU A 213 12.35 -16.84 -17.50
N ILE A 214 12.22 -16.89 -16.19
CA ILE A 214 11.64 -18.05 -15.48
C ILE A 214 10.35 -17.74 -14.73
N GLY A 215 10.02 -16.47 -14.54
CA GLY A 215 8.78 -16.06 -13.88
C GLY A 215 8.80 -14.61 -13.41
N VAL A 216 8.10 -14.34 -12.32
CA VAL A 216 8.06 -13.05 -11.63
C VAL A 216 8.31 -13.23 -10.14
N ASP A 217 8.98 -12.28 -9.52
CA ASP A 217 9.27 -12.27 -8.08
C ASP A 217 8.14 -11.59 -7.26
N GLN A 218 8.33 -11.51 -5.94
CA GLN A 218 7.35 -10.89 -5.01
C GLN A 218 7.16 -9.38 -5.26
N GLU A 219 8.10 -8.78 -5.96
CA GLU A 219 8.11 -7.42 -6.43
C GLU A 219 7.39 -7.27 -7.79
N LEU A 220 6.85 -8.34 -8.37
CA LEU A 220 6.29 -8.38 -9.72
C LEU A 220 7.32 -7.91 -10.76
N GLN A 221 8.59 -8.20 -10.52
CA GLN A 221 9.66 -7.98 -11.48
C GLN A 221 10.04 -9.30 -12.14
N PRO A 222 10.58 -9.24 -13.37
CA PRO A 222 11.05 -10.44 -14.06
C PRO A 222 12.08 -11.20 -13.24
N ALA A 223 11.82 -12.49 -13.01
CA ALA A 223 12.81 -13.40 -12.46
C ALA A 223 13.63 -13.98 -13.62
N LEU A 224 14.90 -13.60 -13.68
CA LEU A 224 15.81 -13.93 -14.77
C LEU A 224 16.93 -14.87 -14.30
N ILE A 225 17.29 -15.82 -15.16
CA ILE A 225 18.52 -16.60 -15.07
C ILE A 225 19.49 -16.06 -16.10
N GLU A 226 20.70 -15.71 -15.68
CA GLU A 226 21.78 -15.33 -16.59
C GLU A 226 22.79 -16.47 -16.67
N LEU A 227 23.15 -16.85 -17.90
CA LEU A 227 24.22 -17.78 -18.20
C LEU A 227 25.47 -16.96 -18.53
N SER A 228 26.38 -16.90 -17.56
CA SER A 228 27.65 -16.18 -17.66
C SER A 228 28.78 -17.03 -17.06
N GLU A 229 30.04 -16.58 -17.17
CA GLU A 229 31.19 -17.26 -16.57
C GLU A 229 31.01 -17.50 -15.06
N ASP A 230 30.47 -16.51 -14.34
CA ASP A 230 30.24 -16.60 -12.89
C ASP A 230 28.94 -17.33 -12.51
N SER A 231 28.05 -17.57 -13.47
CA SER A 231 26.70 -18.14 -13.27
C SER A 231 26.36 -19.24 -14.28
N THR A 232 27.32 -20.12 -14.58
CA THR A 232 27.16 -21.14 -15.63
C THR A 232 26.23 -22.29 -15.20
N HIS A 233 26.30 -22.72 -13.95
CA HIS A 233 25.60 -23.93 -13.49
C HIS A 233 24.48 -23.60 -12.50
N TRP A 234 23.28 -24.16 -12.78
CA TRP A 234 22.07 -23.94 -11.99
C TRP A 234 21.48 -25.27 -11.53
N GLN A 235 20.95 -25.31 -10.31
CA GLN A 235 20.28 -26.48 -9.75
C GLN A 235 18.83 -26.16 -9.43
N VAL A 236 17.91 -27.04 -9.87
CA VAL A 236 16.48 -26.93 -9.58
C VAL A 236 16.06 -28.05 -8.63
N LEU A 237 15.66 -27.68 -7.40
CA LEU A 237 15.24 -28.61 -6.35
C LEU A 237 13.74 -28.47 -6.04
N GLY A 238 13.11 -29.55 -5.58
CA GLY A 238 11.72 -29.52 -5.10
C GLY A 238 11.04 -30.89 -5.07
N PRO A 239 9.90 -31.04 -4.36
CA PRO A 239 9.17 -32.30 -4.24
C PRO A 239 8.49 -32.74 -5.54
N ARG A 240 7.88 -33.94 -5.59
CA ARG A 240 7.14 -34.39 -6.77
C ARG A 240 6.00 -33.40 -7.11
N ARG A 241 5.78 -33.15 -8.41
CA ARG A 241 4.75 -32.21 -8.93
C ARG A 241 4.92 -30.74 -8.51
N SER A 242 6.13 -30.32 -8.14
CA SER A 242 6.46 -28.94 -7.78
C SER A 242 6.73 -28.00 -8.96
N GLY A 243 6.53 -28.43 -10.21
CA GLY A 243 6.76 -27.60 -11.39
C GLY A 243 8.18 -27.63 -11.98
N LYS A 244 9.10 -28.46 -11.50
CA LYS A 244 10.49 -28.55 -12.04
C LYS A 244 10.55 -28.77 -13.55
N THR A 245 9.74 -29.71 -14.06
CA THR A 245 9.66 -29.98 -15.51
C THR A 245 9.08 -28.79 -16.28
N THR A 246 8.12 -28.07 -15.70
CA THR A 246 7.57 -26.84 -16.29
C THR A 246 8.63 -25.74 -16.33
N LEU A 247 9.43 -25.59 -15.28
CA LEU A 247 10.54 -24.62 -15.24
C LEU A 247 11.59 -24.91 -16.32
N LEU A 248 11.98 -26.17 -16.52
CA LEU A 248 12.92 -26.55 -17.60
C LEU A 248 12.35 -26.21 -18.98
N ARG A 249 11.06 -26.47 -19.22
CA ARG A 249 10.40 -26.09 -20.47
C ARG A 249 10.37 -24.57 -20.64
N ASN A 250 10.09 -23.81 -19.59
CA ASN A 250 10.11 -22.35 -19.63
C ASN A 250 11.50 -21.82 -19.96
N LEU A 251 12.55 -22.40 -19.39
CA LEU A 251 13.93 -22.02 -19.67
C LEU A 251 14.28 -22.23 -21.15
N VAL A 252 13.95 -23.41 -21.70
CA VAL A 252 14.18 -23.74 -23.11
C VAL A 252 13.41 -22.76 -24.01
N LEU A 253 12.12 -22.56 -23.76
CA LEU A 253 11.29 -21.65 -24.56
C LEU A 253 11.81 -20.21 -24.48
N SER A 254 12.18 -19.75 -23.30
CA SER A 254 12.68 -18.38 -23.11
C SER A 254 14.02 -18.14 -23.81
N LEU A 255 14.91 -19.14 -23.84
CA LEU A 255 16.19 -19.03 -24.53
C LEU A 255 16.01 -19.14 -26.05
N ALA A 256 15.19 -20.09 -26.52
CA ALA A 256 14.92 -20.29 -27.93
C ALA A 256 14.24 -19.10 -28.62
N GLU A 257 13.49 -18.28 -27.87
CA GLU A 257 12.91 -17.04 -28.41
C GLU A 257 13.98 -16.00 -28.78
N ARG A 258 15.10 -15.98 -28.06
CA ARG A 258 16.10 -14.91 -28.17
C ARG A 258 17.42 -15.33 -28.80
N PHE A 259 17.71 -16.63 -28.81
CA PHE A 259 18.98 -17.18 -29.27
C PHE A 259 18.74 -18.22 -30.35
N SER A 260 19.54 -18.11 -31.40
CA SER A 260 19.60 -19.11 -32.46
C SER A 260 20.24 -20.42 -31.97
N PRO A 261 20.03 -21.54 -32.67
CA PRO A 261 20.69 -22.81 -32.35
C PRO A 261 22.22 -22.76 -32.39
N GLU A 262 22.83 -21.77 -33.06
CA GLU A 262 24.28 -21.55 -33.10
C GLU A 262 24.79 -20.88 -31.82
N GLU A 263 23.93 -20.12 -31.14
CA GLU A 263 24.25 -19.40 -29.89
C GLU A 263 23.94 -20.25 -28.65
N VAL A 264 22.79 -20.95 -28.66
CA VAL A 264 22.35 -21.81 -27.56
C VAL A 264 21.76 -23.10 -28.12
N ALA A 265 22.39 -24.22 -27.77
CA ALA A 265 21.91 -25.56 -28.09
C ALA A 265 21.46 -26.30 -26.84
N PHE A 266 20.37 -27.05 -26.96
CA PHE A 266 19.82 -27.90 -25.88
C PHE A 266 20.10 -29.37 -26.19
N VAL A 267 20.45 -30.13 -25.16
CA VAL A 267 20.74 -31.58 -25.25
C VAL A 267 19.88 -32.34 -24.25
#